data_AF-A0A1V5MVH6-F1
#
_entry.id   AF-A0A1V5MVH6-F1
#
_cell.length_a   1.000
_cell.length_b   1.000
_cell.length_c   1.000
_cell.angle_alpha   90.00
_cell.angle_beta   90.00
_cell.angle_gamma   90.00
#
_symmetry.space_group_name_H-M   'P 1'
#
loop_
_entity.id
_entity.type
_entity.pdbx_description
1 polymer ?
#
loop_
_entity_poly.entity_id
_entity_poly.type
_entity_poly.pdbx_seq_one_letter_code
_entity_poly.pdbx_strand_id
1 'polypeptide(L)'
;MTIIGMKTAFIADNKDNSNDVFQKFKDYRIIIATRLAAQNPNSTQQIVDSTGFPDGYGPTSQDVLIPAFLAAYLGKSPDNISLTPFSEQILKAIPLPNWRLTYNGLTKIGFIKKYFRTVTLSHTYRCTYNVSSFATNVRYKEGEDGFSFIRDQIGNFIAEKEIGQISITEQFSPLVGLDLTMINSLLVKFEWKKSRNLSLSFANNQLTEVASNEYVVGAGYRFKDVSFNLNLGGKRRHIKSDLNLKADFSVRQNKTTLRKLVENMDQVSAGGQIISIGVSADYQISEKFNVRLFYDHIINNPYVSSQYPNSNINGGLSLRFTLAQ
;
A
#
# COMPACT_ATOMS: atom_id res chain seq x y z
N MET A 1 -6.38 13.50 -4.29
CA MET A 1 -6.57 13.28 -5.75
C MET A 1 -6.33 11.82 -6.10
N THR A 2 -7.00 11.27 -7.11
CA THR A 2 -6.72 9.91 -7.62
C THR A 2 -5.70 9.96 -8.75
N ILE A 3 -4.76 9.01 -8.78
CA ILE A 3 -3.64 8.96 -9.73
C ILE A 3 -3.39 7.49 -10.12
N ILE A 4 -2.44 7.25 -11.04
CA ILE A 4 -1.96 5.90 -11.39
C ILE A 4 -0.43 5.84 -11.28
N GLY A 5 0.07 4.95 -10.42
CA GLY A 5 1.49 4.65 -10.20
C GLY A 5 1.95 3.26 -10.66
N MET A 6 1.09 2.48 -11.32
CA MET A 6 1.34 1.04 -11.59
C MET A 6 2.67 0.74 -12.29
N LYS A 7 3.15 1.64 -13.15
CA LYS A 7 4.42 1.46 -13.90
C LYS A 7 5.61 1.21 -12.97
N THR A 8 5.58 1.75 -11.75
CA THR A 8 6.68 1.62 -10.78
C THR A 8 6.34 0.72 -9.61
N ALA A 9 5.11 0.21 -9.53
CA ALA A 9 4.60 -0.54 -8.39
C ALA A 9 5.28 -1.91 -8.18
N PHE A 10 5.93 -2.44 -9.21
CA PHE A 10 6.58 -3.76 -9.20
C PHE A 10 8.11 -3.71 -9.15
N ILE A 11 8.69 -2.51 -9.13
CA ILE A 11 10.13 -2.35 -8.99
C ILE A 11 10.51 -2.66 -7.54
N ALA A 12 11.42 -3.61 -7.35
CA ALA A 12 11.90 -4.04 -6.04
C ALA A 12 13.14 -3.23 -5.62
N ASP A 13 13.41 -3.19 -4.32
CA ASP A 13 14.68 -2.69 -3.81
C ASP A 13 15.81 -3.67 -4.17
N ASN A 14 17.00 -3.12 -4.44
CA ASN A 14 18.24 -3.87 -4.58
C ASN A 14 18.71 -4.42 -3.23
N LYS A 15 19.72 -5.29 -3.25
CA LYS A 15 20.27 -5.95 -2.03
C LYS A 15 20.81 -4.96 -1.00
N ASP A 16 21.28 -3.80 -1.46
CA ASP A 16 21.78 -2.70 -0.64
C ASP A 16 20.68 -1.74 -0.17
N ASN A 17 19.41 -2.04 -0.46
CA ASN A 17 18.22 -1.20 -0.26
C ASN A 17 18.08 0.00 -1.20
N SER A 18 18.98 0.16 -2.17
CA SER A 18 18.82 1.15 -3.23
C SER A 18 17.61 0.83 -4.12
N ASN A 19 17.03 1.86 -4.75
CA ASN A 19 15.85 1.70 -5.59
C ASN A 19 15.93 2.58 -6.83
N ASP A 20 15.73 1.98 -8.00
CA ASP A 20 15.84 2.66 -9.29
C ASP A 20 14.84 3.80 -9.46
N VAL A 21 13.65 3.70 -8.84
CA VAL A 21 12.64 4.78 -8.87
C VAL A 21 13.11 5.96 -8.05
N PHE A 22 13.77 5.71 -6.92
CA PHE A 22 14.35 6.76 -6.10
C PHE A 22 15.56 7.42 -6.78
N GLN A 23 16.38 6.66 -7.51
CA GLN A 23 17.45 7.22 -8.33
C GLN A 23 16.87 8.12 -9.44
N LYS A 24 15.87 7.64 -10.20
CA LYS A 24 15.15 8.45 -11.19
C LYS A 24 14.57 9.71 -10.59
N PHE A 25 14.02 9.64 -9.39
CA PHE A 25 13.54 10.83 -8.68
C PHE A 25 14.67 11.85 -8.46
N LYS A 26 15.84 11.42 -7.99
CA LYS A 26 16.99 12.31 -7.82
C LYS A 26 17.45 12.93 -9.15
N ASP A 27 17.49 12.13 -10.21
CA ASP A 27 17.89 12.55 -11.56
C ASP A 27 16.87 13.50 -12.21
N TYR A 28 15.58 13.32 -11.93
CA TYR A 28 14.53 14.17 -12.50
C TYR A 28 14.53 15.58 -11.91
N ARG A 29 15.11 15.78 -10.72
CA ARG A 29 15.18 17.11 -10.09
C ARG A 29 15.87 18.13 -10.97
N ILE A 30 17.00 17.78 -11.59
CA ILE A 30 17.73 18.74 -12.42
C ILE A 30 16.93 19.14 -13.66
N ILE A 31 16.30 18.16 -14.33
CA ILE A 31 15.47 18.39 -15.52
C ILE A 31 14.31 19.32 -15.18
N ILE A 32 13.63 19.06 -14.07
CA ILE A 32 12.51 19.88 -13.59
C ILE A 32 12.97 21.29 -13.21
N ALA A 33 14.09 21.42 -12.51
CA ALA A 33 14.63 22.71 -12.13
C ALA A 33 14.96 23.55 -13.38
N THR A 34 15.56 22.95 -14.41
CA THR A 34 15.81 23.62 -15.70
C THR A 34 14.51 24.06 -16.37
N ARG A 35 13.45 23.25 -16.33
CA ARG A 35 12.13 23.61 -16.88
C ARG A 35 11.49 24.78 -16.11
N LEU A 36 11.60 24.80 -14.79
CA LEU A 36 11.10 25.90 -13.95
C LEU A 36 11.87 27.20 -14.21
N ALA A 37 13.20 27.12 -14.27
CA ALA A 37 14.06 28.26 -14.57
C ALA A 37 13.76 28.85 -15.96
N ALA A 38 13.52 28.01 -16.97
CA ALA A 38 13.16 28.45 -18.30
C ALA A 38 11.81 29.20 -18.38
N GLN A 39 10.90 28.95 -17.43
CA GLN A 39 9.60 29.64 -17.37
C GLN A 39 9.64 30.93 -16.57
N ASN A 40 10.57 31.06 -15.60
CA ASN A 40 10.64 32.19 -14.70
C ASN A 40 11.65 33.26 -15.21
N PRO A 41 11.19 34.45 -15.63
CA PRO A 41 12.07 35.53 -16.09
C PRO A 41 13.05 36.03 -15.03
N ASN A 42 12.75 35.83 -13.75
CA ASN A 42 13.61 36.24 -12.63
C ASN A 42 14.79 35.27 -12.39
N SER A 43 14.78 34.10 -13.03
CA SER A 43 15.90 33.16 -13.05
C SER A 43 16.88 33.56 -14.15
N THR A 44 18.17 33.62 -13.82
CA THR A 44 19.21 33.87 -14.84
C THR A 44 19.39 32.70 -15.81
N GLN A 45 18.71 31.55 -15.59
CA GLN A 45 18.82 30.30 -16.35
C GLN A 45 20.25 29.71 -16.41
N GLN A 46 21.20 30.34 -15.73
CA GLN A 46 22.55 29.86 -15.59
C GLN A 46 22.61 28.84 -14.46
N ILE A 47 23.54 27.89 -14.58
CA ILE A 47 23.89 27.00 -13.49
C ILE A 47 24.72 27.83 -12.51
N VAL A 48 24.15 28.11 -11.33
CA VAL A 48 24.76 29.01 -10.34
C VAL A 48 25.44 28.25 -9.21
N ASP A 49 25.07 26.98 -8.98
CA ASP A 49 25.60 26.19 -7.87
C ASP A 49 26.57 25.07 -8.31
N SER A 50 27.36 24.60 -7.34
CA SER A 50 28.28 23.46 -7.52
C SER A 50 27.57 22.12 -7.69
N THR A 51 26.24 22.08 -7.54
CA THR A 51 25.41 20.88 -7.69
C THR A 51 24.79 20.75 -9.07
N GLY A 52 24.97 21.76 -9.94
CA GLY A 52 24.50 21.78 -11.31
C GLY A 52 23.12 22.40 -11.51
N PHE A 53 22.46 22.91 -10.47
CA PHE A 53 21.08 23.42 -10.55
C PHE A 53 21.02 24.88 -11.03
N PRO A 54 19.94 25.25 -11.73
CA PRO A 54 19.76 26.60 -12.23
C PRO A 54 19.38 27.58 -11.11
N ASP A 55 19.69 28.84 -11.36
CA ASP A 55 19.41 29.95 -10.46
C ASP A 55 17.94 29.99 -9.96
N GLY A 56 17.76 30.04 -8.64
CA GLY A 56 16.44 30.16 -8.01
C GLY A 56 15.68 28.84 -7.81
N TYR A 57 16.18 27.72 -8.35
CA TYR A 57 15.55 26.40 -8.21
C TYR A 57 16.58 25.34 -7.82
N GLY A 58 16.94 25.33 -6.54
CA GLY A 58 17.91 24.40 -5.98
C GLY A 58 17.40 22.96 -5.78
N PRO A 59 18.30 22.03 -5.42
CA PRO A 59 18.02 20.59 -5.31
C PRO A 59 17.01 20.20 -4.23
N THR A 60 16.74 21.09 -3.28
CA THR A 60 15.80 20.91 -2.16
C THR A 60 14.57 21.80 -2.25
N SER A 61 14.41 22.57 -3.34
CA SER A 61 13.23 23.40 -3.54
C SER A 61 11.98 22.53 -3.65
N GLN A 62 10.92 22.86 -2.92
CA GLN A 62 9.66 22.11 -2.98
C GLN A 62 9.06 22.11 -4.41
N ASP A 63 9.22 23.20 -5.15
CA ASP A 63 8.72 23.35 -6.51
C ASP A 63 9.46 22.41 -7.48
N VAL A 64 10.71 22.04 -7.16
CA VAL A 64 11.47 21.04 -7.91
C VAL A 64 11.11 19.63 -7.45
N LEU A 65 11.07 19.41 -6.14
CA LEU A 65 10.90 18.10 -5.54
C LEU A 65 9.52 17.49 -5.83
N ILE A 66 8.44 18.27 -5.77
CA ILE A 66 7.07 17.76 -5.98
C ILE A 66 6.88 17.19 -7.39
N PRO A 67 7.09 17.94 -8.49
CA PRO A 67 6.93 17.41 -9.83
C PRO A 67 7.96 16.33 -10.19
N ALA A 68 9.19 16.39 -9.69
CA ALA A 68 10.17 15.32 -9.88
C ALA A 68 9.72 14.01 -9.20
N PHE A 69 9.20 14.09 -7.97
CA PHE A 69 8.65 12.95 -7.23
C PHE A 69 7.46 12.35 -7.97
N LEU A 70 6.52 13.19 -8.41
CA LEU A 70 5.37 12.74 -9.20
C LEU A 70 5.79 12.10 -10.52
N ALA A 71 6.73 12.67 -11.26
CA ALA A 71 7.22 12.08 -12.51
C ALA A 71 7.83 10.70 -12.29
N ALA A 72 8.73 10.58 -11.30
CA ALA A 72 9.42 9.33 -10.99
C ALA A 72 8.44 8.23 -10.56
N TYR A 73 7.59 8.50 -9.57
CA TYR A 73 6.72 7.45 -9.01
C TYR A 73 5.48 7.15 -9.86
N LEU A 74 5.03 8.08 -10.70
CA LEU A 74 3.98 7.80 -11.70
C LEU A 74 4.54 7.16 -12.99
N GLY A 75 5.86 7.08 -13.14
CA GLY A 75 6.50 6.59 -14.38
C GLY A 75 6.17 7.45 -15.59
N LYS A 76 6.15 8.77 -15.40
CA LYS A 76 5.97 9.79 -16.45
C LYS A 76 7.30 10.45 -16.76
N SER A 77 7.46 10.99 -17.97
CA SER A 77 8.67 11.73 -18.34
C SER A 77 8.73 13.05 -17.55
N PRO A 78 9.92 13.44 -17.05
CA PRO A 78 10.12 14.70 -16.35
C PRO A 78 9.95 15.91 -17.27
N ASP A 79 9.98 15.75 -18.59
CA ASP A 79 9.80 16.83 -19.58
C ASP A 79 8.33 17.21 -19.79
N ASN A 80 7.42 16.26 -19.53
CA ASN A 80 6.00 16.37 -19.84
C ASN A 80 5.10 16.40 -18.60
N ILE A 81 5.66 16.33 -17.40
CA ILE A 81 4.89 16.46 -16.16
C ILE A 81 4.55 17.94 -15.90
N SER A 82 3.40 18.20 -15.30
CA SER A 82 3.09 19.53 -14.81
C SER A 82 3.99 19.92 -13.65
N LEU A 83 4.38 21.19 -13.62
CA LEU A 83 5.28 21.76 -12.62
C LEU A 83 4.53 22.24 -11.36
N THR A 84 3.21 22.42 -11.42
CA THR A 84 2.41 22.85 -10.27
C THR A 84 1.95 21.68 -9.38
N PRO A 85 1.97 21.85 -8.03
CA PRO A 85 1.61 20.80 -7.07
C PRO A 85 0.11 20.45 -7.09
N PHE A 86 -0.74 21.35 -7.57
CA PHE A 86 -2.19 21.21 -7.70
C PHE A 86 -2.64 21.16 -9.16
N SER A 87 -1.77 20.75 -10.08
CA SER A 87 -1.99 20.91 -11.52
C SER A 87 -3.33 20.42 -12.03
N GLU A 88 -3.91 21.23 -12.91
CA GLU A 88 -5.00 20.84 -13.78
C GLU A 88 -4.68 19.63 -14.66
N GLN A 89 -3.44 19.29 -15.01
CA GLN A 89 -3.16 18.03 -15.73
C GLN A 89 -3.24 16.79 -14.82
N ILE A 90 -3.07 16.96 -13.51
CA ILE A 90 -3.31 15.93 -12.50
C ILE A 90 -4.82 15.85 -12.18
N LEU A 91 -5.56 16.95 -12.35
CA LEU A 91 -7.01 17.09 -12.07
C LEU A 91 -7.96 16.89 -13.28
N LYS A 92 -7.55 17.28 -14.51
CA LYS A 92 -8.33 17.30 -15.78
C LYS A 92 -8.02 16.13 -16.70
N ALA A 93 -6.91 15.41 -16.48
CA ALA A 93 -6.85 14.03 -16.96
C ALA A 93 -7.86 13.29 -16.11
N ILE A 94 -9.05 13.02 -16.67
CA ILE A 94 -10.15 12.18 -16.15
C ILE A 94 -9.67 11.41 -14.93
N PRO A 95 -10.22 11.64 -13.71
CA PRO A 95 -9.68 11.05 -12.49
C PRO A 95 -9.35 9.60 -12.76
N LEU A 96 -8.04 9.30 -12.81
CA LEU A 96 -7.60 8.05 -13.38
C LEU A 96 -8.24 6.94 -12.54
N PRO A 97 -9.06 6.07 -13.14
CA PRO A 97 -10.02 5.32 -12.36
C PRO A 97 -9.28 4.34 -11.46
N ASN A 98 -9.58 4.41 -10.17
CA ASN A 98 -9.41 3.24 -9.32
C ASN A 98 -10.42 2.20 -9.83
N TRP A 99 -9.98 0.99 -10.14
CA TRP A 99 -10.87 -0.04 -10.68
C TRP A 99 -10.99 -1.21 -9.73
N ARG A 100 -12.14 -1.88 -9.85
CA ARG A 100 -12.41 -3.16 -9.22
C ARG A 100 -12.99 -4.08 -10.28
N LEU A 101 -12.26 -5.16 -10.57
CA LEU A 101 -12.67 -6.20 -11.49
C LEU A 101 -13.04 -7.44 -10.68
N THR A 102 -14.23 -7.97 -10.93
CA THR A 102 -14.66 -9.26 -10.40
C THR A 102 -15.23 -10.08 -11.54
N TYR A 103 -14.73 -11.30 -11.74
CA TYR A 103 -15.16 -12.20 -12.79
C TYR A 103 -15.57 -13.56 -12.21
N ASN A 104 -16.85 -13.89 -12.37
CA ASN A 104 -17.44 -15.14 -11.86
C ASN A 104 -17.82 -16.12 -12.99
N GLY A 105 -17.44 -15.80 -14.24
CA GLY A 105 -17.88 -16.53 -15.43
C GLY A 105 -17.12 -17.84 -15.70
N LEU A 106 -16.04 -18.11 -14.96
CA LEU A 106 -15.18 -19.30 -15.17
C LEU A 106 -15.95 -20.63 -15.00
N THR A 107 -17.02 -20.62 -14.22
CA THR A 107 -17.90 -21.80 -14.03
C THR A 107 -18.70 -22.19 -15.27
N LYS A 108 -18.78 -21.34 -16.30
CA LYS A 108 -19.43 -21.65 -17.57
C LYS A 108 -18.59 -22.57 -18.46
N ILE A 109 -17.29 -22.68 -18.19
CA ILE A 109 -16.38 -23.55 -18.94
C ILE A 109 -16.62 -25.01 -18.53
N GLY A 110 -16.88 -25.88 -19.50
CA GLY A 110 -17.33 -27.25 -19.26
C GLY A 110 -16.40 -28.09 -18.37
N PHE A 111 -15.08 -27.89 -18.46
CA PHE A 111 -14.12 -28.60 -17.59
C PHE A 111 -14.14 -28.06 -16.15
N ILE A 112 -14.24 -26.74 -15.95
CA ILE A 112 -14.21 -26.10 -14.62
C ILE A 112 -15.47 -26.47 -13.83
N LYS A 113 -16.63 -26.48 -14.51
CA LYS A 113 -17.94 -26.83 -13.93
C LYS A 113 -17.95 -28.22 -13.28
N LYS A 114 -17.11 -29.16 -13.73
CA LYS A 114 -17.05 -30.53 -13.17
C LYS A 114 -16.45 -30.57 -11.77
N TYR A 115 -15.59 -29.61 -11.41
CA TYR A 115 -14.87 -29.60 -10.14
C TYR A 115 -15.33 -28.47 -9.21
N PHE A 116 -15.76 -27.34 -9.78
CA PHE A 116 -16.08 -26.12 -9.05
C PHE A 116 -17.54 -25.70 -9.24
N ARG A 117 -18.21 -25.40 -8.12
CA ARG A 117 -19.52 -24.75 -8.07
C ARG A 117 -19.41 -23.25 -8.35
N THR A 118 -18.41 -22.61 -7.77
CA THR A 118 -18.14 -21.17 -7.93
C THR A 118 -16.65 -20.94 -8.09
N VAL A 119 -16.28 -20.07 -9.02
CA VAL A 119 -14.92 -19.58 -9.21
C VAL A 119 -15.02 -18.08 -9.41
N THR A 120 -14.47 -17.32 -8.48
CA THR A 120 -14.47 -15.86 -8.49
C THR A 120 -13.03 -15.38 -8.56
N LEU A 121 -12.70 -14.68 -9.64
CA LEU A 121 -11.45 -13.94 -9.76
C LEU A 121 -11.72 -12.48 -9.42
N SER A 122 -10.91 -11.88 -8.54
CA SER A 122 -11.03 -10.48 -8.16
C SER A 122 -9.69 -9.75 -8.23
N HIS A 123 -9.76 -8.48 -8.59
CA HIS A 123 -8.61 -7.58 -8.67
C HIS A 123 -9.07 -6.16 -8.36
N THR A 124 -8.38 -5.46 -7.46
CA THR A 124 -8.71 -4.08 -7.09
C THR A 124 -7.46 -3.24 -7.02
N TYR A 125 -7.44 -2.11 -7.72
CA TYR A 125 -6.36 -1.13 -7.68
C TYR A 125 -6.88 0.21 -7.18
N ARG A 126 -6.15 0.83 -6.25
CA ARG A 126 -6.40 2.20 -5.80
C ARG A 126 -5.08 2.93 -5.62
N CYS A 127 -5.00 4.15 -6.15
CA CYS A 127 -3.85 5.02 -5.93
C CYS A 127 -4.30 6.47 -5.71
N THR A 128 -3.82 7.07 -4.62
CA THR A 128 -4.22 8.40 -4.20
C THR A 128 -3.01 9.24 -3.86
N TYR A 129 -3.00 10.47 -4.37
CA TYR A 129 -2.08 11.53 -3.98
C TYR A 129 -2.75 12.48 -2.97
N ASN A 130 -2.05 12.78 -1.89
CA ASN A 130 -2.51 13.64 -0.82
C ASN A 130 -1.43 14.69 -0.48
N VAL A 131 -1.85 15.93 -0.28
CA VAL A 131 -1.04 17.02 0.25
C VAL A 131 -1.47 17.20 1.71
N SER A 132 -0.63 16.79 2.67
CA SER A 132 -1.03 16.66 4.08
C SER A 132 -1.38 18.01 4.72
N SER A 133 -0.58 19.05 4.43
CA SER A 133 -0.80 20.42 4.88
C SER A 133 -0.15 21.40 3.91
N PHE A 134 -0.81 22.55 3.72
CA PHE A 134 -0.24 23.69 3.00
C PHE A 134 -0.71 24.99 3.65
N ALA A 135 0.15 26.01 3.62
CA ALA A 135 -0.16 27.36 4.08
C ALA A 135 0.30 28.38 3.05
N THR A 136 -0.40 29.51 2.93
CA THR A 136 0.07 30.61 2.08
C THR A 136 1.32 31.23 2.71
N ASN A 137 2.38 31.39 1.92
CA ASN A 137 3.61 31.98 2.42
C ASN A 137 3.49 33.52 2.45
N VAL A 138 3.59 34.11 3.63
CA VAL A 138 3.45 35.57 3.84
C VAL A 138 4.56 36.38 3.17
N ARG A 139 5.69 35.74 2.87
CA ARG A 139 6.84 36.36 2.19
C ARG A 139 6.73 36.25 0.67
N TYR A 140 5.80 35.47 0.15
CA TYR A 140 5.56 35.37 -1.28
C TYR A 140 5.10 36.73 -1.81
N LYS A 141 5.80 37.21 -2.83
CA LYS A 141 5.41 38.37 -3.63
C LYS A 141 5.69 38.04 -5.08
N GLU A 142 4.70 38.25 -5.92
CA GLU A 142 4.80 38.06 -7.36
C GLU A 142 4.99 39.38 -8.09
N GLY A 143 5.73 39.33 -9.19
CA GLY A 143 5.81 40.43 -10.16
C GLY A 143 4.59 40.45 -11.08
N GLU A 144 4.57 41.39 -12.03
CA GLU A 144 3.54 41.44 -13.08
C GLU A 144 3.56 40.20 -14.00
N ASP A 145 4.68 39.46 -14.00
CA ASP A 145 4.88 38.20 -14.71
C ASP A 145 4.25 36.98 -14.01
N GLY A 146 3.71 37.16 -12.80
CA GLY A 146 3.11 36.08 -11.99
C GLY A 146 4.14 35.14 -11.36
N PHE A 147 5.43 35.51 -11.38
CA PHE A 147 6.50 34.73 -10.73
C PHE A 147 7.02 35.43 -9.48
N SER A 148 7.46 34.62 -8.51
CA SER A 148 8.13 35.13 -7.32
C SER A 148 9.50 35.68 -7.68
N PHE A 149 9.78 36.91 -7.24
CA PHE A 149 11.11 37.51 -7.30
C PHE A 149 11.83 37.47 -5.94
N ILE A 150 11.13 37.10 -4.87
CA ILE A 150 11.67 36.99 -3.52
C ILE A 150 12.33 35.62 -3.33
N ARG A 151 13.52 35.63 -2.73
CA ARG A 151 14.31 34.43 -2.48
C ARG A 151 14.43 34.10 -1.00
N ASP A 152 14.57 32.82 -0.71
CA ASP A 152 14.91 32.30 0.61
C ASP A 152 16.42 32.50 0.92
N GLN A 153 16.86 32.06 2.10
CA GLN A 153 18.25 32.18 2.54
C GLN A 153 19.23 31.31 1.73
N ILE A 154 18.73 30.27 1.05
CA ILE A 154 19.51 29.30 0.27
C ILE A 154 19.47 29.67 -1.23
N GLY A 155 18.75 30.73 -1.59
CA GLY A 155 18.68 31.29 -2.94
C GLY A 155 17.53 30.77 -3.80
N ASN A 156 16.60 29.97 -3.25
CA ASN A 156 15.42 29.50 -3.99
C ASN A 156 14.32 30.57 -4.03
N PHE A 157 13.53 30.61 -5.10
CA PHE A 157 12.30 31.39 -5.12
C PHE A 157 11.32 30.87 -4.07
N ILE A 158 10.74 31.79 -3.30
CA ILE A 158 9.69 31.45 -2.34
C ILE A 158 8.43 31.08 -3.13
N ALA A 159 7.86 29.90 -2.87
CA ALA A 159 6.61 29.50 -3.49
C ALA A 159 5.39 30.11 -2.78
N GLU A 160 4.28 30.27 -3.50
CA GLU A 160 3.03 30.83 -2.99
C GLU A 160 2.46 30.01 -1.81
N LYS A 161 2.55 28.68 -1.91
CA LYS A 161 2.07 27.74 -0.90
C LYS A 161 3.24 26.95 -0.35
N GLU A 162 3.46 27.07 0.94
CA GLU A 162 4.42 26.26 1.68
C GLU A 162 3.76 24.92 2.03
N ILE A 163 4.30 23.83 1.49
CA ILE A 163 3.79 22.48 1.68
C ILE A 163 4.72 21.75 2.65
N GLY A 164 4.16 21.19 3.73
CA GLY A 164 4.97 20.44 4.70
C GLY A 164 5.33 19.03 4.24
N GLN A 165 4.33 18.31 3.69
CA GLN A 165 4.48 16.92 3.25
C GLN A 165 3.47 16.58 2.15
N ILE A 166 3.91 15.75 1.21
CA ILE A 166 3.03 15.07 0.25
C ILE A 166 3.11 13.55 0.43
N SER A 167 2.05 12.85 0.05
CA SER A 167 2.04 11.39 0.06
C SER A 167 1.35 10.78 -1.16
N ILE A 168 1.86 9.62 -1.59
CA ILE A 168 1.23 8.72 -2.56
C ILE A 168 0.92 7.41 -1.83
N THR A 169 -0.35 7.03 -1.79
CA THR A 169 -0.80 5.73 -1.28
C THR A 169 -1.30 4.89 -2.43
N GLU A 170 -0.58 3.81 -2.74
CA GLU A 170 -0.91 2.85 -3.79
C GLU A 170 -1.21 1.49 -3.16
N GLN A 171 -2.32 0.87 -3.56
CA GLN A 171 -2.76 -0.41 -3.00
C GLN A 171 -3.40 -1.30 -4.07
N PHE A 172 -3.04 -2.57 -4.02
CA PHE A 172 -3.68 -3.69 -4.70
C PHE A 172 -4.28 -4.60 -3.64
N SER A 173 -5.61 -4.55 -3.51
CA SER A 173 -6.32 -5.23 -2.42
C SER A 173 -7.59 -5.92 -2.91
N PRO A 174 -7.48 -7.10 -3.54
CA PRO A 174 -6.24 -7.84 -3.85
C PRO A 174 -5.65 -7.47 -5.23
N LEU A 175 -4.34 -7.70 -5.40
CA LEU A 175 -3.69 -7.77 -6.71
C LEU A 175 -4.20 -8.97 -7.50
N VAL A 176 -4.29 -10.13 -6.85
CA VAL A 176 -4.98 -11.31 -7.40
C VAL A 176 -5.75 -11.94 -6.25
N GLY A 177 -7.06 -11.99 -6.36
CA GLY A 177 -7.93 -12.71 -5.45
C GLY A 177 -8.63 -13.85 -6.18
N LEU A 178 -8.57 -15.05 -5.63
CA LEU A 178 -9.20 -16.24 -6.17
C LEU A 178 -10.01 -16.90 -5.05
N ASP A 179 -11.33 -16.93 -5.22
CA ASP A 179 -12.24 -17.65 -4.33
C ASP A 179 -12.86 -18.82 -5.10
N LEU A 180 -12.60 -20.03 -4.61
CA LEU A 180 -13.06 -21.29 -5.19
C LEU A 180 -14.03 -21.96 -4.22
N THR A 181 -15.16 -22.40 -4.75
CA THR A 181 -16.09 -23.30 -4.06
C THR A 181 -16.22 -24.56 -4.88
N MET A 182 -15.76 -25.68 -4.35
CA MET A 182 -15.86 -26.99 -4.96
C MET A 182 -17.24 -27.62 -4.72
N ILE A 183 -17.59 -28.63 -5.53
CA ILE A 183 -18.87 -29.35 -5.41
C ILE A 183 -18.95 -30.13 -4.09
N ASN A 184 -17.82 -30.61 -3.57
CA ASN A 184 -17.71 -31.30 -2.29
C ASN A 184 -17.76 -30.35 -1.07
N SER A 185 -18.17 -29.09 -1.24
CA SER A 185 -18.19 -28.07 -0.17
C SER A 185 -16.82 -27.64 0.37
N LEU A 186 -15.72 -27.99 -0.32
CA LEU A 186 -14.41 -27.39 -0.05
C LEU A 186 -14.38 -25.94 -0.58
N LEU A 187 -13.97 -25.03 0.28
CA LEU A 187 -13.71 -23.63 0.00
C LEU A 187 -12.19 -23.44 -0.03
N VAL A 188 -11.68 -22.82 -1.08
CA VAL A 188 -10.27 -22.42 -1.17
C VAL A 188 -10.22 -20.95 -1.54
N LYS A 189 -9.37 -20.22 -0.85
CA LYS A 189 -9.17 -18.78 -1.02
C LYS A 189 -7.69 -18.49 -1.18
N PHE A 190 -7.36 -17.68 -2.15
CA PHE A 190 -6.02 -17.13 -2.34
C PHE A 190 -6.13 -15.62 -2.56
N GLU A 191 -5.40 -14.83 -1.79
CA GLU A 191 -5.26 -13.39 -2.02
C GLU A 191 -3.79 -13.02 -2.01
N TRP A 192 -3.37 -12.33 -3.06
CA TRP A 192 -2.12 -11.59 -3.08
C TRP A 192 -2.46 -10.10 -2.94
N LYS A 193 -1.99 -9.46 -1.88
CA LYS A 193 -2.14 -8.02 -1.63
C LYS A 193 -0.78 -7.35 -1.70
N LYS A 194 -0.76 -6.14 -2.24
CA LYS A 194 0.46 -5.34 -2.32
C LYS A 194 0.11 -3.89 -2.06
N SER A 195 0.87 -3.18 -1.24
CA SER A 195 0.69 -1.75 -1.06
C SER A 195 2.02 -1.03 -0.90
N ARG A 196 2.01 0.26 -1.20
CA ARG A 196 3.13 1.16 -1.05
C ARG A 196 2.60 2.53 -0.61
N ASN A 197 3.10 3.03 0.50
CA ASN A 197 2.87 4.38 0.97
C ASN A 197 4.20 5.15 0.89
N LEU A 198 4.20 6.24 0.14
CA LEU A 198 5.35 7.12 -0.05
C LEU A 198 4.99 8.45 0.58
N SER A 199 5.81 8.92 1.51
CA SER A 199 5.60 10.19 2.20
C SER A 199 6.86 11.04 2.12
N LEU A 200 6.83 12.10 1.31
CA LEU A 200 7.95 13.03 1.12
C LEU A 200 7.77 14.25 2.02
N SER A 201 8.70 14.45 2.94
CA SER A 201 8.75 15.60 3.84
C SER A 201 9.77 16.62 3.35
N PHE A 202 9.35 17.87 3.19
CA PHE A 202 10.21 18.97 2.72
C PHE A 202 11.02 19.59 3.86
N ALA A 203 10.57 19.47 5.11
CA ALA A 203 11.29 20.00 6.27
C ALA A 203 12.67 19.36 6.47
N ASN A 204 12.82 18.10 6.08
CA ASN A 204 14.07 17.33 6.21
C ASN A 204 14.50 16.66 4.91
N ASN A 205 13.87 17.00 3.77
CA ASN A 205 14.16 16.45 2.45
C ASN A 205 14.32 14.92 2.45
N GLN A 206 13.35 14.23 3.07
CA GLN A 206 13.37 12.78 3.25
C GLN A 206 12.09 12.14 2.73
N LEU A 207 12.26 11.05 1.98
CA LEU A 207 11.17 10.19 1.55
C LEU A 207 11.08 8.97 2.49
N THR A 208 9.93 8.81 3.13
CA THR A 208 9.59 7.60 3.87
C THR A 208 8.75 6.69 2.99
N GLU A 209 9.27 5.49 2.69
CA GLU A 209 8.59 4.47 1.90
C GLU A 209 8.18 3.31 2.80
N VAL A 210 6.88 3.02 2.87
CA VAL A 210 6.32 1.85 3.56
C VAL A 210 5.76 0.91 2.50
N ALA A 211 6.48 -0.19 2.23
CA ALA A 211 6.06 -1.23 1.30
C ALA A 211 5.48 -2.42 2.07
N SER A 212 4.36 -2.97 1.57
CA SER A 212 3.72 -4.17 2.10
C SER A 212 3.44 -5.18 0.99
N ASN A 213 3.76 -6.44 1.26
CA ASN A 213 3.42 -7.56 0.40
C ASN A 213 2.83 -8.69 1.25
N GLU A 214 1.61 -9.11 0.94
CA GLU A 214 0.90 -10.11 1.73
C GLU A 214 0.32 -11.20 0.83
N TYR A 215 0.62 -12.44 1.17
CA TYR A 215 -0.02 -13.62 0.61
C TYR A 215 -0.95 -14.20 1.67
N VAL A 216 -2.20 -14.47 1.31
CA VAL A 216 -3.19 -15.11 2.17
C VAL A 216 -3.72 -16.34 1.44
N VAL A 217 -3.62 -17.49 2.08
CA VAL A 217 -4.17 -18.76 1.62
C VAL A 217 -5.14 -19.24 2.67
N GLY A 218 -6.39 -19.50 2.28
CA GLY A 218 -7.42 -20.03 3.16
C GLY A 218 -8.01 -21.30 2.57
N ALA A 219 -8.31 -22.27 3.42
CA ALA A 219 -9.09 -23.44 3.10
C ALA A 219 -10.19 -23.60 4.14
N GLY A 220 -11.38 -24.00 3.71
CA GLY A 220 -12.50 -24.28 4.59
C GLY A 220 -13.27 -25.49 4.10
N TYR A 221 -13.73 -26.34 5.01
CA TYR A 221 -14.53 -27.51 4.65
C TYR A 221 -15.66 -27.70 5.64
N ARG A 222 -16.84 -28.02 5.12
CA ARG A 222 -18.03 -28.29 5.94
C ARG A 222 -18.36 -29.78 5.89
N PHE A 223 -18.06 -30.48 6.98
CA PHE A 223 -18.56 -31.83 7.18
C PHE A 223 -20.03 -31.73 7.58
N LYS A 224 -20.91 -32.28 6.75
CA LYS A 224 -22.34 -32.33 7.05
C LYS A 224 -22.64 -33.46 8.01
N ASP A 225 -23.64 -33.26 8.85
CA ASP A 225 -24.30 -34.35 9.58
C ASP A 225 -23.37 -35.16 10.50
N VAL A 226 -22.36 -34.51 11.07
CA VAL A 226 -21.46 -35.15 12.04
C VAL A 226 -22.24 -35.39 13.32
N SER A 227 -22.31 -36.66 13.74
CA SER A 227 -23.02 -37.07 14.95
C SER A 227 -22.05 -37.36 16.08
N PHE A 228 -22.23 -36.68 17.22
CA PHE A 228 -21.53 -37.01 18.46
C PHE A 228 -22.53 -37.43 19.54
N ASN A 229 -22.18 -38.51 20.25
CA ASN A 229 -22.90 -38.94 21.43
C ASN A 229 -22.30 -38.23 22.65
N LEU A 230 -22.93 -37.15 23.12
CA LEU A 230 -22.54 -36.52 24.38
C LEU A 230 -23.44 -36.97 25.52
N ASN A 231 -22.81 -37.33 26.64
CA ASN A 231 -23.47 -37.51 27.92
C ASN A 231 -23.38 -36.20 28.70
N LEU A 232 -24.39 -35.34 28.56
CA LEU A 232 -24.54 -34.13 29.40
C LEU A 232 -25.61 -34.39 30.46
N GLY A 233 -25.24 -34.28 31.74
CA GLY A 233 -26.19 -34.36 32.86
C GLY A 233 -26.92 -35.70 32.98
N GLY A 234 -26.25 -36.83 32.71
CA GLY A 234 -26.82 -38.18 32.85
C GLY A 234 -27.79 -38.61 31.74
N LYS A 235 -28.07 -37.76 30.74
CA LYS A 235 -28.86 -38.13 29.55
C LYS A 235 -27.96 -38.19 28.31
N ARG A 236 -27.98 -39.33 27.62
CA ARG A 236 -27.30 -39.53 26.34
C ARG A 236 -28.06 -38.77 25.26
N ARG A 237 -27.50 -37.68 24.75
CA ARG A 237 -28.11 -36.90 23.66
C ARG A 237 -27.35 -37.16 22.37
N HIS A 238 -28.09 -37.56 21.34
CA HIS A 238 -27.58 -37.69 19.98
C HIS A 238 -27.65 -36.31 19.32
N ILE A 239 -26.50 -35.65 19.18
CA ILE A 239 -26.43 -34.33 18.55
C ILE A 239 -25.92 -34.54 17.12
N LYS A 240 -26.68 -34.05 16.15
CA LYS A 240 -26.34 -34.10 14.72
C LYS A 240 -26.23 -32.67 14.22
N SER A 241 -25.05 -32.27 13.76
CA SER A 241 -24.82 -30.92 13.26
C SER A 241 -23.64 -30.89 12.29
N ASP A 242 -23.44 -29.74 11.66
CA ASP A 242 -22.36 -29.56 10.72
C ASP A 242 -21.09 -29.09 11.45
N LEU A 243 -19.96 -29.70 11.10
CA LEU A 243 -18.64 -29.31 11.56
C LEU A 243 -17.97 -28.48 10.47
N ASN A 244 -17.66 -27.22 10.77
CA ASN A 244 -16.91 -26.35 9.87
C ASN A 244 -15.44 -26.35 10.29
N LEU A 245 -14.57 -26.80 9.39
CA LEU A 245 -13.13 -26.64 9.55
C LEU A 245 -12.66 -25.46 8.71
N LYS A 246 -11.73 -24.68 9.27
CA LYS A 246 -11.07 -23.58 8.57
C LYS A 246 -9.58 -23.59 8.89
N ALA A 247 -8.77 -23.37 7.86
CA ALA A 247 -7.34 -23.18 7.96
C ALA A 247 -6.95 -21.97 7.13
N ASP A 248 -6.39 -20.95 7.76
CA ASP A 248 -5.86 -19.75 7.14
C ASP A 248 -4.35 -19.69 7.36
N PHE A 249 -3.63 -19.29 6.34
CA PHE A 249 -2.21 -19.03 6.37
C PHE A 249 -1.96 -17.69 5.70
N SER A 250 -1.19 -16.81 6.33
CA SER A 250 -0.72 -15.60 5.68
C SER A 250 0.73 -15.31 5.96
N VAL A 251 1.40 -14.74 4.96
CA VAL A 251 2.75 -14.20 5.08
C VAL A 251 2.70 -12.76 4.63
N ARG A 252 2.94 -11.85 5.56
CA ARG A 252 2.97 -10.42 5.33
C ARG A 252 4.38 -9.90 5.56
N GLN A 253 4.93 -9.21 4.57
CA GLN A 253 6.19 -8.50 4.67
C GLN A 253 5.89 -7.02 4.67
N ASN A 254 6.31 -6.30 5.71
CA ASN A 254 6.20 -4.85 5.81
C ASN A 254 7.60 -4.28 5.97
N LYS A 255 7.99 -3.31 5.13
CA LYS A 255 9.30 -2.68 5.19
C LYS A 255 9.14 -1.17 5.13
N THR A 256 9.73 -0.48 6.11
CA THR A 256 9.80 0.99 6.15
C THR A 256 11.23 1.41 5.87
N THR A 257 11.44 2.05 4.72
CA THR A 257 12.73 2.59 4.27
C THR A 257 12.69 4.11 4.32
N LEU A 258 13.68 4.71 4.96
CA LEU A 258 13.92 6.15 4.96
C LEU A 258 14.98 6.45 3.90
N ARG A 259 14.62 7.26 2.91
CA ARG A 259 15.47 7.63 1.78
C ARG A 259 15.78 9.12 1.84
N LYS A 260 17.03 9.47 2.13
CA LYS A 260 17.47 10.86 2.25
C LYS A 260 18.02 11.38 0.93
N LEU A 261 17.52 12.55 0.49
CA LEU A 261 17.87 13.12 -0.81
C LEU A 261 19.27 13.73 -0.88
N VAL A 262 19.78 14.28 0.23
CA VAL A 262 21.06 15.01 0.27
C VAL A 262 22.19 14.05 0.63
N GLU A 263 21.99 13.24 1.67
CA GLU A 263 23.01 12.30 2.17
C GLU A 263 23.13 11.02 1.33
N ASN A 264 22.25 10.82 0.34
CA ASN A 264 22.22 9.61 -0.51
C ASN A 264 22.22 8.31 0.30
N MET A 265 21.46 8.30 1.40
CA MET A 265 21.34 7.15 2.29
C MET A 265 19.93 6.57 2.26
N ASP A 266 19.88 5.24 2.08
CA ASP A 266 18.67 4.44 2.18
C ASP A 266 18.78 3.55 3.42
N GLN A 267 17.98 3.84 4.45
CA GLN A 267 18.03 3.12 5.73
C GLN A 267 16.69 2.47 6.04
N VAL A 268 16.71 1.17 6.35
CA VAL A 268 15.53 0.48 6.89
C VAL A 268 15.34 0.89 8.34
N SER A 269 14.22 1.54 8.66
CA SER A 269 13.93 2.05 10.00
C SER A 269 12.97 1.16 10.79
N ALA A 270 12.10 0.42 10.11
CA ALA A 270 11.12 -0.44 10.75
C ALA A 270 10.60 -1.50 9.76
N GLY A 271 9.86 -2.46 10.29
CA GLY A 271 9.23 -3.51 9.50
C GLY A 271 9.72 -4.90 9.89
N GLY A 272 9.10 -5.89 9.27
CA GLY A 272 9.35 -7.29 9.51
C GLY A 272 8.43 -8.17 8.68
N GLN A 273 8.71 -9.46 8.77
CA GLN A 273 7.87 -10.51 8.23
C GLN A 273 6.97 -11.08 9.33
N ILE A 274 5.67 -11.02 9.12
CA ILE A 274 4.64 -11.59 9.98
C ILE A 274 4.08 -12.81 9.28
N ILE A 275 4.20 -13.98 9.91
CA ILE A 275 3.59 -15.22 9.46
C ILE A 275 2.44 -15.52 10.42
N SER A 276 1.24 -15.71 9.89
CA SER A 276 0.07 -16.06 10.67
C SER A 276 -0.50 -17.40 10.20
N ILE A 277 -0.70 -18.31 11.12
CA ILE A 277 -1.39 -19.58 10.91
C ILE A 277 -2.61 -19.57 11.81
N GLY A 278 -3.80 -19.78 11.25
CA GLY A 278 -5.05 -19.87 11.99
C GLY A 278 -5.77 -21.15 11.61
N VAL A 279 -6.13 -21.97 12.58
CA VAL A 279 -6.93 -23.18 12.37
C VAL A 279 -8.11 -23.14 13.33
N SER A 280 -9.32 -23.37 12.83
CA SER A 280 -10.49 -23.53 13.69
C SER A 280 -11.41 -24.66 13.26
N ALA A 281 -12.07 -25.22 14.26
CA ALA A 281 -13.11 -26.22 14.11
C ALA A 281 -14.35 -25.73 14.89
N ASP A 282 -15.40 -25.41 14.17
CA ASP A 282 -16.64 -24.84 14.70
C ASP A 282 -17.76 -25.89 14.60
N TYR A 283 -18.35 -26.26 15.73
CA TYR A 283 -19.44 -27.23 15.83
C TYR A 283 -20.63 -26.63 16.59
N GLN A 284 -21.79 -26.61 15.93
CA GLN A 284 -23.01 -26.09 16.53
C GLN A 284 -23.76 -27.19 17.26
N ILE A 285 -23.69 -27.22 18.59
CA ILE A 285 -24.35 -28.25 19.41
C ILE A 285 -25.87 -28.04 19.43
N SER A 286 -26.33 -26.79 19.47
CA SER A 286 -27.74 -26.42 19.32
C SER A 286 -27.85 -25.03 18.68
N GLU A 287 -29.07 -24.59 18.36
CA GLU A 287 -29.31 -23.23 17.85
C GLU A 287 -28.72 -22.13 18.76
N LYS A 288 -28.66 -22.41 20.07
CA LYS A 288 -28.20 -21.46 21.09
C LYS A 288 -26.80 -21.78 21.63
N PHE A 289 -26.17 -22.88 21.24
CA PHE A 289 -24.88 -23.31 21.79
C PHE A 289 -23.90 -23.74 20.69
N ASN A 290 -22.79 -23.01 20.59
CA ASN A 290 -21.71 -23.27 19.65
C ASN A 290 -20.39 -23.52 20.39
N VAL A 291 -19.64 -24.49 19.90
CA VAL A 291 -18.32 -24.86 20.41
C VAL A 291 -17.31 -24.65 19.30
N ARG A 292 -16.26 -23.89 19.58
CA ARG A 292 -15.16 -23.63 18.66
C ARG A 292 -13.84 -24.02 19.29
N LEU A 293 -13.11 -24.91 18.64
CA LEU A 293 -11.69 -25.13 18.89
C LEU A 293 -10.90 -24.23 17.94
N PHE A 294 -9.90 -23.54 18.46
CA PHE A 294 -9.06 -22.67 17.63
C PHE A 294 -7.60 -22.78 18.04
N TYR A 295 -6.74 -22.54 17.05
CA TYR A 295 -5.30 -22.46 17.17
C TYR A 295 -4.81 -21.33 16.24
N ASP A 296 -4.25 -20.29 16.83
CA ASP A 296 -3.68 -19.14 16.13
C ASP A 296 -2.21 -19.01 16.51
N HIS A 297 -1.33 -18.99 15.52
CA HIS A 297 0.11 -18.85 15.69
C HIS A 297 0.60 -17.69 14.84
N ILE A 298 1.15 -16.67 15.50
CA ILE A 298 1.71 -15.48 14.86
C ILE A 298 3.19 -15.43 15.16
N ILE A 299 4.01 -15.46 14.11
CA ILE A 299 5.46 -15.31 14.17
C ILE A 299 5.83 -13.97 13.57
N ASN A 300 6.57 -13.15 14.31
CA ASN A 300 7.07 -11.86 13.84
C ASN A 300 8.61 -11.89 13.77
N ASN A 301 9.14 -11.66 12.58
CA ASN A 301 10.56 -11.59 12.29
C ASN A 301 10.92 -10.17 11.82
N PRO A 302 11.36 -9.27 12.71
CA PRO A 302 11.71 -7.90 12.36
C PRO A 302 12.91 -7.80 11.40
N TYR A 303 12.94 -6.74 10.58
CA TYR A 303 14.07 -6.44 9.68
C TYR A 303 15.15 -5.59 10.35
N VAL A 304 14.84 -4.92 11.45
CA VAL A 304 15.78 -4.07 12.19
C VAL A 304 16.32 -4.82 13.41
N SER A 305 17.63 -4.70 13.66
CA SER A 305 18.32 -5.35 14.78
C SER A 305 17.89 -4.84 16.16
N SER A 306 17.22 -3.68 16.22
CA SER A 306 16.65 -3.11 17.44
C SER A 306 15.39 -3.83 17.91
N GLN A 307 14.83 -4.73 17.10
CA GLN A 307 13.62 -5.49 17.43
C GLN A 307 13.93 -7.00 17.46
N TYR A 308 13.43 -7.68 18.49
CA TYR A 308 13.63 -9.13 18.65
C TYR A 308 12.53 -9.93 17.94
N PRO A 309 12.89 -11.03 17.26
CA PRO A 309 11.91 -11.99 16.77
C PRO A 309 11.03 -12.51 17.90
N ASN A 310 9.73 -12.62 17.65
CA ASN A 310 8.79 -13.17 18.62
C ASN A 310 7.78 -14.12 17.96
N SER A 311 7.19 -14.98 18.78
CA SER A 311 6.19 -15.95 18.36
C SER A 311 5.14 -16.04 19.45
N ASN A 312 3.89 -15.80 19.09
CA ASN A 312 2.74 -15.92 19.98
C ASN A 312 1.82 -17.03 19.49
N ILE A 313 1.47 -17.95 20.38
CA ILE A 313 0.57 -19.06 20.12
C ILE A 313 -0.62 -18.92 21.07
N ASN A 314 -1.80 -18.75 20.49
CA ASN A 314 -3.07 -18.73 21.19
C ASN A 314 -3.87 -19.95 20.75
N GLY A 315 -4.32 -20.77 21.70
CA GLY A 315 -5.18 -21.90 21.40
C GLY A 315 -6.15 -22.14 22.53
N GLY A 316 -7.32 -22.66 22.21
CA GLY A 316 -8.30 -22.95 23.23
C GLY A 316 -9.65 -23.42 22.71
N LEU A 317 -10.53 -23.65 23.68
CA LEU A 317 -11.94 -23.96 23.48
C LEU A 317 -12.76 -22.71 23.77
N SER A 318 -13.55 -22.25 22.80
CA SER A 318 -14.51 -21.18 22.96
C SER A 318 -15.92 -21.77 22.98
N LEU A 319 -16.66 -21.47 24.05
CA LEU A 319 -18.06 -21.84 24.21
C LEU A 319 -18.90 -20.58 24.07
N ARG A 320 -19.78 -20.55 23.06
CA ARG A 320 -20.69 -19.42 22.83
C ARG A 320 -22.13 -19.85 23.08
N PHE A 321 -22.77 -19.19 24.03
CA PHE A 321 -24.19 -19.35 24.31
C PHE A 321 -24.94 -18.09 23.88
N THR A 322 -25.95 -18.23 23.03
CA THR A 322 -26.75 -17.11 22.53
C THR A 322 -28.13 -17.15 23.14
N LEU A 323 -28.43 -16.19 24.02
CA LEU A 323 -29.77 -15.96 24.57
C LEU A 323 -30.55 -15.02 23.64
N ALA A 324 -30.87 -15.48 22.43
CA ALA A 324 -31.91 -14.83 21.65
C ALA A 324 -33.27 -15.28 22.22
N GLN A 325 -34.08 -14.29 22.58
CA GLN A 325 -35.46 -14.44 23.07
C GLN A 325 -36.38 -14.79 21.90
#